data_AF-A0A6G4N0U8-F1
#
_entry.id   AF-A0A6G4N0U8-F1
#
_cell.length_a   1.000
_cell.length_b   1.000
_cell.length_c   1.000
_cell.angle_alpha   90.00
_cell.angle_beta   90.00
_cell.angle_gamma   90.00
#
_symmetry.space_group_name_H-M   'P 1'
#
loop_
_entity.id
_entity.type
_entity.pdbx_description
1 polymer ?
#
loop_
_entity_poly.entity_id
_entity_poly.type
_entity_poly.pdbx_seq_one_letter_code
_entity_poly.pdbx_strand_id
1 'polypeptide(L)' 'MEQLHFITKLLDIKDPNIQIIDIINKDTHKEIIAKLDYYAPSCPE' A
#
# COMPACT_ATOMS: atom_id res chain seq x y z
N MET A 1 -9.44 12.16 -0.90
CA MET A 1 -8.17 12.49 -0.21
C MET A 1 -8.12 11.90 1.21
N GLU A 2 -9.17 12.05 2.04
CA GLU A 2 -9.18 11.55 3.43
C GLU A 2 -9.13 10.02 3.59
N GLN A 3 -9.84 9.26 2.74
CA GLN A 3 -9.81 7.78 2.81
C GLN A 3 -8.41 7.20 2.53
N LEU A 4 -7.66 7.83 1.62
CA LEU A 4 -6.31 7.40 1.26
C LEU A 4 -5.36 7.64 2.45
N HIS A 5 -5.47 8.83 3.07
CA HIS A 5 -4.73 9.17 4.28
C HIS A 5 -5.04 8.22 5.45
N PHE A 6 -6.31 7.83 5.61
CA PHE A 6 -6.74 6.87 6.63
C PHE A 6 -6.14 5.48 6.42
N ILE A 7 -6.14 4.97 5.18
CA ILE A 7 -5.59 3.64 4.87
C ILE A 7 -4.07 3.63 4.98
N THR A 8 -3.37 4.66 4.49
CA THR A 8 -1.91 4.79 4.65
C THR A 8 -1.50 4.86 6.12
N LYS A 9 -2.34 5.45 6.97
CA LYS A 9 -2.10 5.53 8.42
C LYS A 9 -2.44 4.23 9.14
N LEU A 10 -3.46 3.50 8.71
CA LEU A 10 -3.85 2.21 9.28
C LEU A 10 -2.80 1.12 9.00
N LEU A 11 -2.26 1.11 7.78
CA LEU A 11 -1.26 0.14 7.34
C LEU A 11 0.18 0.58 7.63
N ASP A 12 0.35 1.75 8.26
CA ASP A 12 1.64 2.44 8.46
C ASP A 12 2.49 2.59 7.18
N ILE A 13 1.81 2.63 6.03
CA ILE A 13 2.35 2.86 4.69
C ILE A 13 2.59 4.37 4.52
N LYS A 14 3.41 4.95 5.39
CA LYS A 14 3.96 6.32 5.21
C LYS A 14 5.29 6.31 4.48
N ASP A 15 5.76 5.13 4.12
CA ASP A 15 7.05 5.00 3.47
C ASP A 15 6.98 5.51 2.03
N PRO A 16 7.82 6.49 1.65
CA PRO A 16 7.87 7.03 0.29
C PRO A 16 8.19 5.96 -0.78
N ASN A 17 8.75 4.82 -0.38
CA ASN A 17 9.01 3.69 -1.25
C ASN A 17 7.73 2.89 -1.60
N ILE A 18 6.58 3.18 -0.98
CA ILE A 18 5.30 2.53 -1.30
C ILE A 18 4.40 3.49 -2.07
N GLN A 19 4.24 3.24 -3.36
CA GLN A 19 3.39 4.05 -4.23
C GLN A 19 2.08 3.32 -4.52
N ILE A 20 0.95 3.86 -4.06
CA ILE A 20 -0.37 3.34 -4.41
C ILE A 20 -0.64 3.66 -5.89
N ILE A 21 -0.86 2.63 -6.68
CA ILE A 21 -1.15 2.72 -8.12
C ILE A 21 -2.66 2.84 -8.33
N ASP A 22 -3.45 2.03 -7.61
CA ASP A 22 -4.89 1.98 -7.79
C ASP A 22 -5.64 1.52 -6.53
N ILE A 23 -6.92 1.89 -6.44
CA ILE A 23 -7.82 1.51 -5.36
C ILE A 23 -9.16 1.10 -5.98
N ILE A 24 -9.47 -0.18 -5.87
CA ILE A 24 -10.73 -0.73 -6.36
C ILE A 24 -11.69 -0.84 -5.17
N ASN A 25 -12.83 -0.14 -5.24
CA ASN A 25 -13.92 -0.37 -4.30
C ASN A 25 -14.67 -1.64 -4.68
N LYS A 26 -14.65 -2.63 -3.81
CA LYS A 26 -15.67 -3.67 -3.76
C LYS A 26 -16.72 -3.22 -2.74
N ASP A 27 -17.97 -3.55 -2.95
CA ASP A 27 -19.06 -3.10 -2.05
C ASP A 27 -18.82 -3.47 -0.58
N THR A 28 -18.06 -4.54 -0.32
CA THR A 28 -17.73 -5.04 1.02
C THR A 28 -16.32 -4.69 1.51
N HIS A 29 -15.40 -4.31 0.62
CA HIS A 29 -14.00 -4.03 0.97
C HIS A 29 -13.28 -3.23 -0.11
N LYS A 30 -12.10 -2.68 0.19
CA LYS A 30 -11.26 -2.02 -0.80
C LYS A 30 -10.07 -2.91 -1.13
N GLU A 31 -9.81 -3.11 -2.42
CA GLU A 31 -8.55 -3.67 -2.90
C GLU A 31 -7.61 -2.51 -3.26
N ILE A 32 -6.34 -2.64 -2.90
CA ILE A 32 -5.33 -1.60 -3.13
C ILE A 32 -4.16 -2.24 -3.84
N ILE A 33 -3.80 -1.67 -4.99
CA ILE A 33 -2.65 -2.09 -5.78
C ILE A 33 -1.55 -1.07 -5.54
N ALA A 34 -0.40 -1.52 -5.04
CA ALA A 34 0.74 -0.66 -4.73
C ALA A 34 2.03 -1.21 -5.33
N LYS A 35 2.91 -0.31 -5.74
CA LYS A 35 4.31 -0.60 -6.06
C LYS A 35 5.14 -0.42 -4.80
N LEU A 36 6.00 -1.40 -4.55
CA LEU A 36 6.98 -1.40 -3.49
C LEU A 36 8.35 -1.17 -4.15
N ASP A 37 8.96 -0.02 -3.90
CA ASP A 37 10.31 0.33 -4.36
C ASP A 37 11.34 -0.05 -3.29
N TYR A 38 11.39 -1.34 -2.96
CA TYR A 38 12.42 -1.89 -2.09
C TYR A 38 13.15 -3.01 -2.81
N TYR A 39 14.44 -3.14 -2.49
CA TYR A 39 15.15 -4.36 -2.79
C TYR A 39 14.49 -5.51 -2.04
N ALA A 40 14.17 -6.58 -2.76
CA ALA A 40 13.69 -7.80 -2.14
C ALA A 40 14.73 -8.24 -1.09
N PRO A 41 14.31 -8.56 0.15
CA PRO A 41 15.24 -9.07 1.15
C PRO A 41 15.89 -10.35 0.60
N SER A 42 17.19 -10.50 0.84
CA SER A 42 17.90 -11.72 0.47
C SER A 42 17.26 -12.91 1.18
N CYS A 43 16.98 -14.00 0.45
CA CYS A 43 16.58 -15.25 1.08
C CYS A 43 17.70 -15.68 2.03
N PRO A 44 17.42 -15.96 3.32
CA PRO A 44 18.41 -16.58 4.19
C PRO A 44 18.75 -17.97 3.63
N GLU A 45 20.03 -18.34 3.67
CA GLU A 45 20.50 -19.72 3.42
C GLU A 45 20.10 -20.65 4.56
#